data_AF-A0A973FST8-F1
#
_entry.id   AF-A0A973FST8-F1
#
_cell.length_a   1.000
_cell.length_b   1.000
_cell.length_c   1.000
_cell.angle_alpha   90.00
_cell.angle_beta   90.00
_cell.angle_gamma   90.00
#
_symmetry.space_group_name_H-M   'P 1'
#
loop_
_entity.id
_entity.type
_entity.pdbx_description
1 polymer ?
#
loop_
_entity_poly.entity_id
_entity_poly.type
_entity_poly.pdbx_seq_one_letter_code
_entity_poly.pdbx_strand_id
1 'polypeptide(L)'
;MTQQVYVIRQVAYRYSDEFFYVHTLGGIHAVYTDYDAALRDLHALECAAFRHADFSTLEAFSPCGDGRSHHQRRAALDRYLQEQCGTSFFIRDDGHLYADDDAYLPAGITDAQIMQIREITGVTFYELGAFESAVVFYGLWLTREGRFYQVDAGTLGAADYFFNTYDQALAAANTLLADALWGTVLHGTVEELSEQPALLRSLLAQHQTLTYDPALPGLTLRHLAHDGALLMLNALLRQPLFEVRTIPLDVARTFRHILFEVM
;
A
#
# COMPACT_ATOMS: atom_id res chain seq x y z
N MET A 1 -3.01 -16.24 -29.76
CA MET A 1 -4.08 -15.89 -28.81
C MET A 1 -3.42 -15.65 -27.48
N THR A 2 -3.45 -14.42 -26.98
CA THR A 2 -3.00 -14.11 -25.62
C THR A 2 -3.99 -14.72 -24.64
N GLN A 3 -3.53 -15.62 -23.78
CA GLN A 3 -4.36 -16.21 -22.73
C GLN A 3 -4.41 -15.23 -21.57
N GLN A 4 -5.61 -14.79 -21.19
CA GLN A 4 -5.78 -13.92 -20.03
C GLN A 4 -5.42 -14.69 -18.77
N VAL A 5 -4.64 -14.05 -17.90
CA VAL A 5 -4.24 -14.61 -16.61
C VAL A 5 -4.83 -13.75 -15.52
N TYR A 6 -5.44 -14.40 -14.52
CA TYR A 6 -6.01 -13.72 -13.36
C TYR A 6 -5.18 -14.06 -12.13
N VAL A 7 -4.81 -13.05 -11.35
CA VAL A 7 -3.95 -13.21 -10.18
C VAL A 7 -4.70 -12.68 -8.97
N ILE A 8 -4.93 -13.55 -7.99
CA ILE A 8 -5.39 -13.13 -6.67
C ILE A 8 -4.17 -12.71 -5.88
N ARG A 9 -4.20 -11.48 -5.36
CA ARG A 9 -3.19 -10.93 -4.45
C ARG A 9 -3.83 -10.65 -3.10
N GLN A 10 -3.12 -10.93 -2.03
CA GLN A 10 -3.53 -10.50 -0.70
C GLN A 10 -3.21 -9.02 -0.52
N VAL A 11 -4.09 -8.26 0.12
CA VAL A 11 -3.89 -6.85 0.47
C VAL A 11 -2.92 -6.79 1.66
N ALA A 12 -1.93 -5.91 1.57
CA ALA A 12 -0.98 -5.65 2.63
C ALA A 12 -1.48 -4.48 3.50
N TYR A 13 -1.59 -4.75 4.80
CA TYR A 13 -1.91 -3.76 5.82
C TYR A 13 -0.64 -3.31 6.55
N ARG A 14 -0.63 -2.05 7.02
CA ARG A 14 0.42 -1.51 7.89
C ARG A 14 -0.20 -1.06 9.20
N TYR A 15 0.47 -1.36 10.30
CA TYR A 15 0.09 -0.88 11.63
C TYR A 15 0.66 0.52 11.86
N SER A 16 -0.18 1.48 12.23
CA SER A 16 0.23 2.61 13.08
C SER A 16 0.08 2.20 14.54
N ASP A 17 0.61 2.98 15.48
CA ASP A 17 0.48 2.75 16.92
C ASP A 17 -0.96 2.55 17.43
N GLU A 18 -1.98 2.81 16.61
CA GLU A 18 -3.39 2.72 16.98
C GLU A 18 -4.24 1.77 16.10
N PHE A 19 -3.88 1.51 14.83
CA PHE A 19 -4.70 0.70 13.92
C PHE A 19 -3.97 0.26 12.64
N PHE A 20 -4.57 -0.68 11.92
CA PHE A 20 -4.17 -1.14 10.60
C PHE A 20 -4.86 -0.35 9.50
N TYR A 21 -4.06 0.18 8.57
CA TYR A 21 -4.54 0.81 7.35
C TYR A 21 -4.07 0.04 6.13
N VAL A 22 -4.85 0.09 5.05
CA VAL A 22 -4.48 -0.51 3.76
C VAL A 22 -3.23 0.21 3.25
N HIS A 23 -2.14 -0.53 3.09
CA HIS A 23 -0.91 0.05 2.59
C HIS A 23 -0.83 -0.09 1.07
N THR A 24 -0.98 -1.32 0.54
CA THR A 24 -1.05 -1.61 -0.90
C THR A 24 -1.39 -3.09 -1.13
N LEU A 25 -1.14 -3.61 -2.33
CA LEU A 25 -1.19 -5.03 -2.63
C LEU A 25 0.07 -5.74 -2.12
N GLY A 26 -0.15 -6.78 -1.32
CA GLY A 26 0.85 -7.72 -0.85
C GLY A 26 1.08 -8.86 -1.83
N GLY A 27 1.21 -10.08 -1.30
CA GLY A 27 1.70 -11.22 -2.05
C GLY A 27 0.74 -11.81 -3.07
N ILE A 28 1.30 -12.63 -3.96
CA ILE A 28 0.50 -13.45 -4.88
C ILE A 28 -0.03 -14.65 -4.09
N HIS A 29 -1.35 -14.73 -3.98
CA HIS A 29 -2.03 -15.87 -3.36
C HIS A 29 -2.22 -17.00 -4.38
N ALA A 30 -2.84 -16.70 -5.52
CA ALA A 30 -3.17 -17.70 -6.54
C ALA A 30 -3.18 -17.12 -7.95
N VAL A 31 -3.04 -18.00 -8.95
CA VAL A 31 -3.02 -17.66 -10.38
C VAL A 31 -3.96 -18.58 -11.13
N TYR A 32 -4.81 -17.99 -11.97
CA TYR A 32 -5.88 -18.65 -12.70
C TYR A 32 -5.84 -18.28 -14.18
N THR A 33 -6.41 -19.16 -15.00
CA THR A 33 -6.69 -18.89 -16.42
C THR A 33 -8.19 -18.89 -16.73
N ASP A 34 -9.01 -19.23 -15.73
CA ASP A 34 -10.47 -19.20 -15.77
C ASP A 34 -10.96 -18.12 -14.81
N TYR A 35 -11.74 -17.17 -15.33
CA TYR A 35 -12.22 -16.03 -14.57
C TYR A 35 -13.19 -16.46 -13.47
N ASP A 36 -14.13 -17.35 -13.78
CA ASP A 36 -15.17 -17.77 -12.84
C ASP A 36 -14.58 -18.57 -11.66
N ALA A 37 -13.55 -19.38 -11.91
CA ALA A 37 -12.79 -20.05 -10.86
C ALA A 37 -12.07 -19.04 -9.96
N ALA A 38 -11.39 -18.05 -10.55
CA ALA A 38 -10.72 -17.00 -9.79
C ALA A 38 -11.71 -16.20 -8.92
N LEU A 39 -12.88 -15.87 -9.46
CA LEU A 39 -13.90 -15.10 -8.74
C LEU A 39 -14.52 -15.90 -7.58
N ARG A 40 -14.80 -17.19 -7.78
CA ARG A 40 -15.28 -18.06 -6.71
C ARG A 40 -14.28 -18.18 -5.57
N ASP A 41 -12.99 -18.34 -5.89
CA ASP A 41 -11.93 -18.44 -4.90
C ASP A 41 -11.72 -17.12 -4.15
N LEU A 42 -11.70 -15.99 -4.87
CA LEU A 42 -11.66 -14.65 -4.27
C LEU A 42 -12.79 -14.45 -3.25
N HIS A 43 -14.02 -14.81 -3.63
CA HIS A 43 -15.18 -14.69 -2.73
C HIS A 43 -15.02 -15.54 -1.47
N ALA A 44 -14.53 -16.78 -1.60
CA ALA A 44 -14.30 -17.66 -0.46
C ALA A 44 -13.22 -17.09 0.47
N LEU A 45 -12.13 -16.58 -0.09
CA LEU A 45 -11.02 -15.96 0.65
C LEU A 45 -11.46 -14.70 1.40
N GLU A 46 -12.20 -13.80 0.74
CA GLU A 46 -12.77 -12.61 1.37
C GLU A 46 -13.70 -12.99 2.52
N CYS A 47 -14.62 -13.94 2.30
CA CYS A 47 -15.55 -14.38 3.33
C CYS A 47 -14.84 -15.01 4.52
N ALA A 48 -13.79 -15.79 4.29
CA ALA A 48 -12.97 -16.35 5.37
C ALA A 48 -12.25 -15.25 6.16
N ALA A 49 -11.62 -14.29 5.48
CA ALA A 49 -10.90 -13.20 6.13
C ALA A 49 -11.83 -12.33 7.00
N PHE A 50 -12.98 -11.92 6.47
CA PHE A 50 -13.96 -11.11 7.22
C PHE A 50 -14.49 -11.79 8.48
N ARG A 51 -14.60 -13.13 8.49
CA ARG A 51 -15.03 -13.87 9.69
C ARG A 51 -14.00 -13.85 10.82
N HIS A 52 -12.73 -13.69 10.48
CA HIS A 52 -11.62 -13.70 11.42
C HIS A 52 -11.05 -12.32 11.71
N ALA A 53 -11.46 -11.29 10.97
CA ALA A 53 -11.00 -9.93 11.18
C ALA A 53 -11.63 -9.32 12.43
N ASP A 54 -10.79 -8.79 13.33
CA ASP A 54 -11.22 -7.86 14.36
C ASP A 54 -11.33 -6.45 13.75
N PHE A 55 -12.56 -5.95 13.68
CA PHE A 55 -12.84 -4.65 13.09
C PHE A 55 -12.30 -3.50 13.93
N SER A 56 -12.07 -3.69 15.24
CA SER A 56 -11.50 -2.68 16.15
C SER A 56 -10.11 -2.22 15.68
N THR A 57 -9.38 -3.16 15.06
CA THR A 57 -8.00 -2.96 14.62
C THR A 57 -7.90 -2.24 13.29
N LEU A 58 -9.00 -2.02 12.55
CA LEU A 58 -8.95 -1.42 11.22
C LEU A 58 -9.19 0.10 11.30
N GLU A 59 -8.40 0.88 10.57
CA GLU A 59 -8.51 2.35 10.47
C GLU A 59 -9.95 2.80 10.20
N ALA A 60 -10.65 2.06 9.34
CA ALA A 60 -12.01 2.38 8.94
C ALA A 60 -13.01 2.38 10.10
N PHE A 61 -12.70 1.71 11.21
CA PHE A 61 -13.57 1.59 12.39
C PHE A 61 -12.92 2.06 13.70
N SER A 62 -11.65 2.46 13.68
CA SER A 62 -10.92 3.01 14.82
C SER A 62 -11.48 4.37 15.29
N PRO A 63 -11.51 4.66 16.61
CA PRO A 63 -11.91 5.96 17.12
C PRO A 63 -11.06 7.12 16.57
N CYS A 64 -9.80 6.86 16.21
CA CYS A 64 -8.86 7.87 15.72
C CYS A 64 -8.95 8.11 14.21
N GLY A 65 -9.65 7.26 13.45
CA GLY A 65 -9.94 7.51 12.03
C GLY A 65 -11.04 8.58 11.87
N ASP A 66 -10.69 9.78 11.40
CA ASP A 66 -11.56 10.98 11.45
C ASP A 66 -12.13 11.43 10.08
N GLY A 67 -12.03 10.58 9.06
CA GLY A 67 -12.60 10.86 7.74
C GLY A 67 -14.13 10.82 7.70
N ARG A 68 -14.76 11.79 7.04
CA ARG A 68 -16.23 11.81 6.79
C ARG A 68 -16.74 10.51 6.16
N SER A 69 -15.95 9.89 5.28
CA SER A 69 -16.24 8.59 4.67
C SER A 69 -16.28 7.47 5.70
N HIS A 70 -15.40 7.48 6.71
CA HIS A 70 -15.38 6.47 7.77
C HIS A 70 -16.64 6.54 8.62
N HIS A 71 -17.07 7.74 9.04
CA HIS A 71 -18.33 7.89 9.80
C HIS A 71 -19.55 7.36 9.04
N GLN A 72 -19.64 7.62 7.74
CA GLN A 72 -20.73 7.12 6.89
C GLN A 72 -20.72 5.59 6.79
N ARG A 73 -19.53 4.99 6.59
CA ARG A 73 -19.37 3.54 6.52
C ARG A 73 -19.70 2.85 7.84
N ARG A 74 -19.24 3.41 8.97
CA ARG A 74 -19.56 2.93 10.33
C ARG A 74 -21.06 2.93 10.59
N ALA A 75 -21.73 4.05 10.32
CA ALA A 75 -23.18 4.18 10.52
C ALA A 75 -23.99 3.27 9.57
N ALA A 76 -23.50 3.03 8.35
CA ALA A 76 -24.12 2.10 7.41
C ALA A 76 -23.96 0.64 7.87
N LEU A 77 -22.77 0.26 8.34
CA LEU A 77 -22.51 -1.08 8.85
C LEU A 77 -23.29 -1.36 10.14
N ASP A 78 -23.30 -0.43 11.09
CA ASP A 78 -24.09 -0.55 12.34
C ASP A 78 -25.56 -0.83 12.05
N ARG A 79 -26.17 -0.03 11.17
CA ARG A 79 -27.56 -0.24 10.74
C ARG A 79 -27.76 -1.61 10.10
N TYR A 80 -26.86 -2.00 9.20
CA TYR A 80 -26.94 -3.27 8.51
C TYR A 80 -26.87 -4.45 9.50
N LEU A 81 -25.94 -4.43 10.44
CA LEU A 81 -25.79 -5.48 11.46
C LEU A 81 -27.03 -5.55 12.37
N GLN A 82 -27.58 -4.40 12.77
CA GLN A 82 -28.83 -4.36 13.55
C GLN A 82 -30.01 -4.96 12.78
N GLU A 83 -30.17 -4.63 11.50
CA GLU A 83 -31.27 -5.13 10.66
C GLU A 83 -31.15 -6.63 10.37
N GLN A 84 -29.93 -7.13 10.14
CA GLN A 84 -29.69 -8.52 9.74
C GLN A 84 -29.52 -9.48 10.92
N CYS A 85 -28.93 -9.00 12.01
CA CYS A 85 -28.49 -9.84 13.13
C CYS A 85 -29.11 -9.43 14.47
N GLY A 86 -29.78 -8.27 14.56
CA GLY A 86 -30.31 -7.73 15.82
C GLY A 86 -29.23 -7.37 16.85
N THR A 87 -27.97 -7.26 16.40
CA THR A 87 -26.82 -6.96 17.24
C THR A 87 -25.80 -6.13 16.45
N SER A 88 -24.91 -5.44 17.16
CA SER A 88 -23.83 -4.62 16.62
C SER A 88 -22.67 -4.61 17.60
N PHE A 89 -21.45 -4.56 17.08
CA PHE A 89 -20.23 -4.39 17.86
C PHE A 89 -19.79 -2.92 17.96
N PHE A 90 -20.61 -1.97 17.47
CA PHE A 90 -20.28 -0.55 17.57
C PHE A 90 -20.71 0.04 18.91
N ILE A 91 -19.82 0.85 19.48
CA ILE A 91 -20.08 1.69 20.66
C ILE A 91 -20.13 3.17 20.28
N ARG A 92 -20.89 3.93 21.07
CA ARG A 92 -21.08 5.37 20.89
C ARG A 92 -20.39 6.12 22.03
N ASP A 93 -19.42 6.94 21.69
CA ASP A 93 -18.77 7.86 22.63
C ASP A 93 -18.63 9.25 21.98
N ASP A 94 -18.95 10.29 22.75
CA ASP A 94 -18.97 11.70 22.33
C ASP A 94 -19.60 11.96 20.93
N GLY A 95 -20.67 11.23 20.60
CA GLY A 95 -21.36 11.35 19.31
C GLY A 95 -20.67 10.64 18.12
N HIS A 96 -19.52 10.01 18.37
CA HIS A 96 -18.80 9.19 17.42
C HIS A 96 -19.14 7.71 17.59
N LEU A 97 -19.09 6.98 16.47
CA LEU A 97 -19.31 5.55 16.42
C LEU A 97 -17.99 4.87 16.06
N TYR A 98 -17.58 3.85 16.80
CA TYR A 98 -16.36 3.07 16.58
C TYR A 98 -16.58 1.62 17.03
N ALA A 99 -15.79 0.72 16.47
CA ALA A 99 -15.85 -0.70 16.83
C ALA A 99 -15.34 -0.88 18.27
N ASP A 100 -16.07 -1.64 19.07
CA ASP A 100 -15.65 -2.06 20.41
C ASP A 100 -14.42 -2.99 20.33
N ASP A 101 -13.76 -3.25 21.45
CA ASP A 101 -12.71 -4.27 21.51
C ASP A 101 -13.31 -5.64 21.12
N ASP A 102 -12.51 -6.49 20.46
CA ASP A 102 -12.95 -7.80 19.96
C ASP A 102 -14.18 -7.70 19.02
N ALA A 103 -14.19 -6.73 18.10
CA ALA A 103 -15.29 -6.48 17.18
C ALA A 103 -15.32 -7.46 16.00
N TYR A 104 -15.74 -8.69 16.28
CA TYR A 104 -15.94 -9.74 15.28
C TYR A 104 -17.37 -9.75 14.73
N LEU A 105 -17.51 -10.19 13.48
CA LEU A 105 -18.83 -10.42 12.89
C LEU A 105 -19.61 -11.52 13.66
N PRO A 106 -20.95 -11.39 13.81
CA PRO A 106 -21.76 -12.42 14.43
C PRO A 106 -21.65 -13.78 13.71
N ALA A 107 -21.53 -14.87 14.46
CA ALA A 107 -21.29 -16.21 13.93
C ALA A 107 -22.36 -16.73 12.93
N GLY A 108 -23.57 -16.16 12.95
CA GLY A 108 -24.68 -16.53 12.05
C GLY A 108 -24.64 -15.85 10.68
N ILE A 109 -23.62 -15.06 10.38
CA ILE A 109 -23.56 -14.27 9.14
C ILE A 109 -23.23 -15.15 7.92
N THR A 110 -24.04 -14.99 6.87
CA THR A 110 -23.90 -15.72 5.61
C THR A 110 -22.83 -15.09 4.70
N ASP A 111 -22.29 -15.84 3.75
CA ASP A 111 -21.34 -15.31 2.75
C ASP A 111 -21.95 -14.13 1.98
N ALA A 112 -23.23 -14.21 1.60
CA ALA A 112 -23.92 -13.11 0.92
C ALA A 112 -23.96 -11.82 1.76
N GLN A 113 -24.17 -11.95 3.07
CA GLN A 113 -24.15 -10.82 3.99
C GLN A 113 -22.73 -10.28 4.18
N ILE A 114 -21.70 -11.14 4.22
CA ILE A 114 -20.30 -10.71 4.26
C ILE A 114 -19.92 -9.93 3.01
N MET A 115 -20.33 -10.38 1.82
CA MET A 115 -20.09 -9.63 0.59
C MET A 115 -20.80 -8.27 0.60
N GLN A 116 -21.99 -8.17 1.19
CA GLN A 116 -22.65 -6.88 1.39
C GLN A 116 -21.90 -5.98 2.37
N ILE A 117 -21.33 -6.54 3.44
CA ILE A 117 -20.47 -5.80 4.38
C ILE A 117 -19.22 -5.29 3.68
N ARG A 118 -18.57 -6.12 2.86
CA ARG A 118 -17.43 -5.71 2.03
C ARG A 118 -17.77 -4.49 1.18
N GLU A 119 -18.94 -4.46 0.54
CA GLU A 119 -19.40 -3.30 -0.24
C GLU A 119 -19.66 -2.06 0.63
N ILE A 120 -20.32 -2.24 1.78
CA ILE A 120 -20.61 -1.14 2.71
C ILE A 120 -19.32 -0.51 3.23
N THR A 121 -18.35 -1.35 3.58
CA THR A 121 -17.13 -0.93 4.27
C THR A 121 -16.03 -0.52 3.31
N GLY A 122 -16.03 -1.05 2.08
CA GLY A 122 -14.93 -0.95 1.14
C GLY A 122 -13.63 -1.59 1.64
N VAL A 123 -13.69 -2.41 2.71
CA VAL A 123 -12.54 -3.17 3.21
C VAL A 123 -12.36 -4.38 2.32
N THR A 124 -11.11 -4.71 2.00
CA THR A 124 -10.74 -5.86 1.15
C THR A 124 -9.48 -6.51 1.70
N PHE A 125 -9.46 -7.83 1.74
CA PHE A 125 -8.28 -8.61 2.17
C PHE A 125 -7.53 -9.22 1.00
N TYR A 126 -8.20 -9.33 -0.14
CA TYR A 126 -7.73 -9.89 -1.39
C TYR A 126 -8.28 -9.07 -2.56
N GLU A 127 -7.48 -8.98 -3.62
CA GLU A 127 -7.85 -8.36 -4.88
C GLU A 127 -7.53 -9.27 -6.06
N LEU A 128 -8.31 -9.14 -7.12
CA LEU A 128 -8.14 -9.88 -8.36
C LEU A 128 -7.61 -8.94 -9.46
N GLY A 129 -6.40 -9.19 -9.93
CA GLY A 129 -5.83 -8.54 -11.10
C GLY A 129 -6.00 -9.38 -12.36
N ALA A 130 -6.27 -8.74 -13.50
CA ALA A 130 -6.35 -9.39 -14.80
C ALA A 130 -5.21 -8.91 -15.72
N PHE A 131 -4.56 -9.84 -16.40
CA PHE A 131 -3.38 -9.59 -17.23
C PHE A 131 -3.59 -10.18 -18.62
N GLU A 132 -3.42 -9.34 -19.65
CA GLU A 132 -3.64 -9.72 -21.06
C GLU A 132 -2.42 -10.40 -21.70
N SER A 133 -1.27 -10.43 -21.03
CA SER A 133 0.01 -10.94 -21.56
C SER A 133 0.82 -11.68 -20.49
N ALA A 134 2.13 -11.84 -20.71
CA ALA A 134 3.05 -12.28 -19.67
C ALA A 134 2.83 -11.45 -18.40
N VAL A 135 2.54 -12.13 -17.28
CA VAL A 135 2.29 -11.47 -16.00
C VAL A 135 3.60 -10.87 -15.50
N VAL A 136 3.63 -9.55 -15.44
CA VAL A 136 4.77 -8.78 -15.00
C VAL A 136 4.28 -7.77 -13.96
N PHE A 137 5.00 -7.71 -12.85
CA PHE A 137 4.81 -6.73 -11.79
C PHE A 137 5.90 -5.67 -11.86
N TYR A 138 5.79 -4.64 -11.03
CA TYR A 138 6.75 -3.54 -10.99
C TYR A 138 7.20 -3.30 -9.56
N GLY A 139 8.49 -3.12 -9.35
CA GLY A 139 9.08 -2.78 -8.05
C GLY A 139 9.97 -1.56 -8.14
N LEU A 140 10.19 -0.93 -6.99
CA LEU A 140 11.11 0.21 -6.85
C LEU A 140 12.51 -0.32 -6.59
N TRP A 141 13.40 -0.24 -7.58
CA TRP A 141 14.79 -0.66 -7.47
C TRP A 141 15.67 0.48 -6.96
N LEU A 142 16.30 0.31 -5.80
CA LEU A 142 17.25 1.25 -5.23
C LEU A 142 18.60 1.07 -5.90
N THR A 143 19.01 2.02 -6.73
CA THR A 143 20.17 1.88 -7.61
C THR A 143 21.48 1.76 -6.85
N ARG A 144 21.64 2.54 -5.77
CA ARG A 144 22.85 2.55 -4.93
C ARG A 144 22.98 1.29 -4.09
N GLU A 145 21.86 0.67 -3.72
CA GLU A 145 21.83 -0.51 -2.85
C GLU A 145 21.80 -1.81 -3.65
N GLY A 146 21.44 -1.76 -4.93
CA GLY A 146 21.37 -2.94 -5.79
C GLY A 146 20.29 -3.94 -5.36
N ARG A 147 19.16 -3.45 -4.86
CA ARG A 147 18.01 -4.26 -4.42
C ARG A 147 16.68 -3.55 -4.65
N PHE A 148 15.58 -4.31 -4.61
CA PHE A 148 14.24 -3.73 -4.51
C PHE A 148 14.03 -3.12 -3.12
N TYR A 149 13.29 -2.02 -3.08
CA TYR A 149 12.81 -1.41 -1.85
C TYR A 149 11.92 -2.40 -1.10
N GLN A 150 12.15 -2.48 0.20
CA GLN A 150 11.38 -3.30 1.12
C GLN A 150 10.80 -2.39 2.17
N VAL A 151 9.53 -2.58 2.49
CA VAL A 151 8.89 -1.84 3.57
C VAL A 151 9.26 -2.52 4.89
N ASP A 152 9.76 -1.73 5.83
CA ASP A 152 9.92 -2.18 7.21
C ASP A 152 8.56 -2.16 7.92
N ALA A 153 8.14 -3.32 8.40
CA ALA A 153 6.92 -3.49 9.19
C ALA A 153 7.22 -3.74 10.67
N GLY A 154 8.33 -3.19 11.16
CA GLY A 154 8.71 -3.25 12.57
C GLY A 154 8.99 -4.68 13.01
N THR A 155 8.27 -5.16 14.02
CA THR A 155 8.50 -6.49 14.62
C THR A 155 8.26 -7.66 13.65
N LEU A 156 7.53 -7.42 12.56
CA LEU A 156 7.25 -8.43 11.53
C LEU A 156 8.38 -8.54 10.48
N GLY A 157 9.34 -7.60 10.51
CA GLY A 157 10.50 -7.52 9.63
C GLY A 157 10.22 -6.76 8.33
N ALA A 158 11.14 -6.88 7.37
CA ALA A 158 10.99 -6.28 6.06
C ALA A 158 10.15 -7.18 5.11
N ALA A 159 9.29 -6.55 4.32
CA ALA A 159 8.53 -7.22 3.26
C ALA A 159 8.81 -6.60 1.89
N ASP A 160 8.76 -7.44 0.86
CA ASP A 160 8.92 -6.98 -0.51
C ASP A 160 7.57 -6.48 -1.05
N TYR A 161 7.58 -5.28 -1.63
CA TYR A 161 6.40 -4.62 -2.15
C TYR A 161 6.52 -4.42 -3.66
N PHE A 162 5.46 -4.77 -4.39
CA PHE A 162 5.38 -4.63 -5.84
C PHE A 162 3.97 -4.30 -6.32
N PHE A 163 3.88 -3.76 -7.52
CA PHE A 163 2.70 -3.14 -8.09
C PHE A 163 2.27 -3.85 -9.37
N ASN A 164 0.96 -3.77 -9.68
CA ASN A 164 0.43 -4.38 -10.90
C ASN A 164 0.82 -3.58 -12.15
N THR A 165 1.06 -2.27 -12.01
CA THR A 165 1.42 -1.39 -13.13
C THR A 165 2.62 -0.50 -12.81
N TYR A 166 3.28 -0.02 -13.87
CA TYR A 166 4.37 0.94 -13.77
C TYR A 166 3.92 2.24 -13.08
N ASP A 167 2.75 2.77 -13.46
CA ASP A 167 2.23 4.03 -12.92
C ASP A 167 1.91 3.92 -11.43
N GLN A 168 1.41 2.77 -10.97
CA GLN A 168 1.21 2.51 -9.54
C GLN A 168 2.54 2.56 -8.78
N ALA A 169 3.58 1.92 -9.31
CA ALA A 169 4.91 1.94 -8.70
C ALA A 169 5.48 3.36 -8.65
N LEU A 170 5.39 4.10 -9.76
CA LEU A 170 5.90 5.46 -9.87
C LEU A 170 5.17 6.42 -8.91
N ALA A 171 3.84 6.32 -8.82
CA ALA A 171 3.04 7.12 -7.89
C ALA A 171 3.41 6.84 -6.43
N ALA A 172 3.64 5.57 -6.09
CA ALA A 172 4.03 5.16 -4.74
C ALA A 172 5.45 5.61 -4.35
N ALA A 173 6.35 5.84 -5.32
CA ALA A 173 7.74 6.17 -5.06
C ALA A 173 7.91 7.42 -4.18
N ASN A 174 7.11 8.47 -4.41
CA ASN A 174 7.17 9.69 -3.60
C ASN A 174 6.87 9.43 -2.12
N THR A 175 5.89 8.59 -1.82
CA THR A 175 5.49 8.31 -0.45
C THR A 175 6.42 7.30 0.21
N LEU A 176 6.76 6.21 -0.49
CA LEU A 176 7.52 5.11 0.09
C LEU A 176 9.01 5.41 0.23
N LEU A 177 9.60 6.15 -0.71
CA LEU A 177 11.03 6.40 -0.71
C LEU A 177 11.42 7.67 0.02
N ALA A 178 10.48 8.53 0.39
CA ALA A 178 10.78 9.78 1.08
C ALA A 178 11.51 9.55 2.40
N ASP A 179 11.03 8.60 3.21
CA ASP A 179 11.67 8.23 4.47
C ASP A 179 12.94 7.40 4.23
N ALA A 180 12.88 6.46 3.28
CA ALA A 180 14.01 5.58 2.97
C ALA A 180 15.26 6.35 2.48
N LEU A 181 15.05 7.46 1.77
CA LEU A 181 16.11 8.30 1.22
C LEU A 181 16.45 9.48 2.13
N TRP A 182 15.77 9.64 3.26
CA TRP A 182 16.01 10.76 4.17
C TRP A 182 17.45 10.72 4.71
N GLY A 183 18.13 11.87 4.66
CA GLY A 183 19.51 12.01 5.11
C GLY A 183 20.54 11.51 4.09
N THR A 184 20.10 10.97 2.94
CA THR A 184 21.01 10.61 1.86
C THR A 184 21.77 11.84 1.37
N VAL A 185 23.09 11.70 1.25
CA VAL A 185 23.97 12.68 0.64
C VAL A 185 24.45 12.17 -0.72
N LEU A 186 24.25 12.98 -1.74
CA LEU A 186 24.81 12.77 -3.08
C LEU A 186 26.04 13.66 -3.21
N HIS A 187 27.21 13.05 -3.26
CA HIS A 187 28.48 13.76 -3.34
C HIS A 187 28.77 14.22 -4.76
N GLY A 188 29.36 15.41 -4.87
CA GLY A 188 29.76 16.01 -6.14
C GLY A 188 29.11 17.37 -6.36
N THR A 189 29.62 18.06 -7.37
CA THR A 189 29.07 19.31 -7.86
C THR A 189 27.74 19.08 -8.61
N VAL A 190 26.93 20.13 -8.76
CA VAL A 190 25.69 20.06 -9.57
C VAL A 190 25.98 19.55 -10.99
N GLU A 191 27.09 19.97 -11.60
CA GLU A 191 27.57 19.54 -12.90
C GLU A 191 27.88 18.04 -12.98
N GLU A 192 28.45 17.48 -11.92
CA GLU A 192 28.73 16.05 -11.81
C GLU A 192 27.46 15.25 -11.52
N LEU A 193 26.51 15.84 -10.79
CA LEU A 193 25.25 15.19 -10.41
C LEU A 193 24.21 15.15 -11.54
N SER A 194 24.26 16.06 -12.52
CA SER A 194 23.22 16.18 -13.57
C SER A 194 23.80 16.45 -14.97
N GLU A 195 23.15 15.90 -16.00
CA GLU A 195 23.37 16.34 -17.40
C GLU A 195 22.70 17.69 -17.70
N GLN A 196 21.82 18.16 -16.81
CA GLN A 196 21.08 19.41 -16.95
C GLN A 196 21.27 20.30 -15.71
N PRO A 197 22.49 20.81 -15.44
CA PRO A 197 22.81 21.48 -14.17
C PRO A 197 21.97 22.72 -13.89
N ALA A 198 21.56 23.44 -14.94
CA ALA A 198 20.68 24.61 -14.82
C ALA A 198 19.28 24.22 -14.28
N LEU A 199 18.72 23.10 -14.74
CA LEU A 199 17.43 22.60 -14.27
C LEU A 199 17.53 22.06 -12.84
N LEU A 200 18.63 21.34 -12.53
CA LEU A 200 18.88 20.89 -11.16
C LEU A 200 18.97 22.09 -10.20
N ARG A 201 19.71 23.16 -10.54
CA ARG A 201 19.74 24.39 -9.72
C ARG A 201 18.37 25.02 -9.53
N SER A 202 17.55 25.05 -10.58
CA SER A 202 16.19 25.58 -10.48
C SER A 202 15.34 24.75 -9.51
N LEU A 203 15.44 23.42 -9.56
CA LEU A 203 14.74 22.53 -8.63
C LEU A 203 15.20 22.79 -7.18
N LEU A 204 16.52 22.85 -6.95
CA LEU A 204 17.10 23.12 -5.63
C LEU A 204 16.65 24.47 -5.04
N ALA A 205 16.48 25.49 -5.90
CA ALA A 205 16.01 26.81 -5.46
C ALA A 205 14.51 26.83 -5.11
N GLN A 206 13.71 25.93 -5.69
CA GLN A 206 12.26 25.85 -5.49
C GLN A 206 11.87 24.96 -4.30
N HIS A 207 12.72 23.99 -3.95
CA HIS A 207 12.43 22.97 -2.95
C HIS A 207 13.39 23.03 -1.76
N GLN A 208 12.89 23.54 -0.62
CA GLN A 208 13.69 23.67 0.62
C GLN A 208 14.09 22.32 1.23
N THR A 209 13.41 21.25 0.83
CA THR A 209 13.68 19.84 1.16
C THR A 209 14.99 19.34 0.54
N LEU A 210 15.48 20.03 -0.50
CA LEU A 210 16.72 19.71 -1.19
C LEU A 210 17.79 20.74 -0.83
N THR A 211 18.71 20.37 0.05
CA THR A 211 19.77 21.29 0.50
C THR A 211 21.10 20.93 -0.16
N TYR A 212 21.66 21.84 -0.95
CA TYR A 212 23.00 21.70 -1.51
C TYR A 212 24.00 22.59 -0.75
N ASP A 213 25.09 22.01 -0.27
CA ASP A 213 26.19 22.74 0.35
C ASP A 213 27.34 22.94 -0.66
N PRO A 214 27.62 24.17 -1.10
CA PRO A 214 28.75 24.43 -1.99
C PRO A 214 30.13 24.34 -1.29
N ALA A 215 30.20 24.45 0.05
CA ALA A 215 31.43 24.35 0.82
C ALA A 215 31.84 22.88 1.07
N LEU A 216 30.87 21.98 1.14
CA LEU A 216 31.05 20.53 1.15
C LEU A 216 30.20 19.93 0.02
N PRO A 217 30.72 19.88 -1.23
CA PRO A 217 29.91 19.65 -2.43
C PRO A 217 29.08 18.37 -2.31
N GLY A 218 27.81 18.58 -2.01
CA GLY A 218 26.88 17.51 -1.69
C GLY A 218 25.45 18.00 -1.63
N LEU A 219 24.56 17.26 -2.28
CA LEU A 219 23.12 17.43 -2.17
C LEU A 219 22.59 16.50 -1.07
N THR A 220 22.04 17.10 -0.02
CA THR A 220 21.37 16.39 1.09
C THR A 220 19.87 16.36 0.85
N LEU A 221 19.28 15.17 0.96
CA LEU A 221 17.84 14.95 0.84
C LEU A 221 17.17 15.05 2.23
N ARG A 222 16.30 16.04 2.43
CA ARG A 222 15.59 16.27 3.70
C ARG A 222 14.09 16.38 3.48
N HIS A 223 13.28 15.61 4.20
CA HIS A 223 11.82 15.78 4.22
C HIS A 223 11.15 15.74 2.84
N LEU A 224 11.47 14.74 2.01
CA LEU A 224 10.97 14.60 0.62
C LEU A 224 9.48 14.21 0.51
N ALA A 225 8.80 13.96 1.63
CA ALA A 225 7.52 13.23 1.65
C ALA A 225 6.33 13.95 1.00
N HIS A 226 6.41 15.26 0.76
CA HIS A 226 5.20 16.05 0.50
C HIS A 226 5.29 17.09 -0.63
N ASP A 227 6.43 17.25 -1.31
CA ASP A 227 6.58 18.31 -2.32
C ASP A 227 6.72 17.79 -3.76
N GLY A 228 6.68 16.47 -3.96
CA GLY A 228 6.81 15.85 -5.29
C GLY A 228 8.20 16.01 -5.93
N ALA A 229 9.18 16.55 -5.20
CA ALA A 229 10.50 16.85 -5.72
C ALA A 229 11.30 15.59 -6.07
N LEU A 230 11.01 14.45 -5.43
CA LEU A 230 11.78 13.23 -5.59
C LEU A 230 11.75 12.72 -7.05
N LEU A 231 10.58 12.69 -7.72
CA LEU A 231 10.52 12.25 -9.11
C LEU A 231 11.31 13.18 -10.04
N MET A 232 11.20 14.50 -9.83
CA MET A 232 11.91 15.50 -10.63
C MET A 232 13.42 15.41 -10.40
N LEU A 233 13.85 15.27 -9.14
CA LEU A 233 15.24 15.07 -8.81
C LEU A 233 15.77 13.79 -9.45
N ASN A 234 15.06 12.67 -9.30
CA ASN A 234 15.45 11.38 -9.86
C ASN A 234 15.65 11.45 -11.38
N ALA A 235 14.80 12.19 -12.10
CA ALA A 235 14.90 12.38 -13.54
C ALA A 235 16.08 13.29 -13.97
N LEU A 236 16.52 14.21 -13.10
CA LEU A 236 17.62 15.14 -13.40
C LEU A 236 19.00 14.58 -13.05
N LEU A 237 19.08 13.56 -12.19
CA LEU A 237 20.35 12.97 -11.78
C LEU A 237 20.95 12.10 -12.89
N ARG A 238 22.28 12.16 -13.07
CA ARG A 238 23.02 11.23 -13.94
C ARG A 238 22.88 9.79 -13.47
N GLN A 239 22.92 9.60 -12.15
CA GLN A 239 22.63 8.34 -11.49
C GLN A 239 21.30 8.49 -10.75
N PRO A 240 20.21 7.89 -11.23
CA PRO A 240 18.93 7.96 -10.54
C PRO A 240 19.06 7.34 -9.15
N LEU A 241 18.28 7.83 -8.18
CA LEU A 241 18.16 7.28 -6.83
C LEU A 241 17.44 5.93 -6.86
N PHE A 242 16.45 5.81 -7.75
CA PHE A 242 15.69 4.58 -7.95
C PHE A 242 15.22 4.43 -9.40
N GLU A 243 14.88 3.20 -9.76
CA GLU A 243 14.26 2.84 -11.05
C GLU A 243 13.00 2.02 -10.79
N VAL A 244 11.99 2.16 -11.65
CA VAL A 244 10.87 1.21 -11.66
C VAL A 244 11.27 0.04 -12.56
N ARG A 245 11.43 -1.15 -11.99
CA ARG A 245 11.85 -2.36 -12.73
C ARG A 245 10.77 -3.41 -12.74
N THR A 246 10.71 -4.17 -13.82
CA THR A 246 9.81 -5.32 -13.97
C THR A 246 10.23 -6.48 -13.08
N ILE A 247 9.25 -7.13 -12.47
CA ILE A 247 9.40 -8.35 -11.67
C ILE A 247 8.57 -9.44 -12.36
N PRO A 248 9.21 -10.49 -12.91
CA PRO A 248 8.52 -11.66 -13.44
C PRO A 248 7.66 -12.36 -12.38
N LEU A 249 6.56 -12.98 -12.79
CA LEU A 249 5.63 -13.70 -11.88
C LEU A 249 6.32 -14.76 -11.02
N ASP A 250 7.26 -15.52 -11.57
CA ASP A 250 8.01 -16.56 -10.85
C ASP A 250 8.87 -15.97 -9.74
N VAL A 251 9.48 -14.81 -9.97
CA VAL A 251 10.24 -14.07 -8.96
C VAL A 251 9.30 -13.47 -7.91
N ALA A 252 8.22 -12.83 -8.34
CA ALA A 252 7.23 -12.21 -7.45
C ALA A 252 6.60 -13.22 -6.49
N ARG A 253 6.46 -14.49 -6.89
CA ARG A 253 5.97 -15.58 -6.03
C ARG A 253 6.91 -15.96 -4.88
N THR A 254 8.19 -15.62 -4.97
CA THR A 254 9.18 -15.92 -3.93
C THR A 254 9.31 -14.83 -2.88
N PHE A 255 8.69 -13.68 -3.12
CA PHE A 255 8.80 -12.53 -2.25
C PHE A 255 8.13 -12.78 -0.92
N ARG A 256 8.74 -12.25 0.15
CA ARG A 256 8.17 -12.39 1.49
C ARG A 256 7.12 -11.30 1.66
N HIS A 257 5.93 -11.73 2.10
CA HIS A 257 4.84 -10.83 2.40
C HIS A 257 4.46 -10.98 3.86
N ILE A 258 4.10 -9.85 4.46
CA ILE A 258 3.53 -9.84 5.80
C ILE A 258 2.04 -10.07 5.62
N LEU A 259 1.65 -11.29 5.96
CA LEU A 259 0.26 -11.72 5.92
C LEU A 259 -0.47 -11.03 7.06
N PHE A 260 -1.72 -10.66 6.83
CA PHE A 260 -2.66 -10.35 7.91
C PHE A 260 -2.91 -11.57 8.82
N GLU A 261 -2.52 -12.77 8.38
CA GLU A 261 -2.62 -14.03 9.13
C GLU A 261 -1.60 -14.13 10.28
N VAL A 262 -1.55 -13.17 11.19
CA VAL A 262 -1.31 -13.36 12.62
C VAL A 262 -1.78 -12.08 13.31
N MET A 263 -3.10 -11.96 13.51
CA MET A 263 -3.70 -10.92 14.34
C MET A 263 -5.00 -11.43 14.93
#